data_AF-A0AAW3XIX5-F1
#
_entry.id   AF-A0AAW3XIX5-F1
#
_cell.length_a   1.000
_cell.length_b   1.000
_cell.length_c   1.000
_cell.angle_alpha   90.00
_cell.angle_beta   90.00
_cell.angle_gamma   90.00
#
_symmetry.space_group_name_H-M   'P 1'
#
loop_
_entity.id
_entity.type
_entity.pdbx_description
1 polymer ?
#
loop_
_entity_poly.entity_id
_entity_poly.type
_entity_poly.pdbx_seq_one_letter_code
_entity_poly.pdbx_strand_id
1 'polypeptide(L)'
;MNSSFLTKHLSKLTLAINLTITILIWLYFIGTDNPSWYSILQGYAFISFDTAKIIITVVCAAWIIKSITSYELKTVLFTQADIQKEILKELQLLRNGKQMNNADAMKDDFRIDFDKVDC
;
A
#
# COMPACT_ATOMS: atom_id res chain seq x y z
N MET A 1 7.06 -12.41 -11.86
CA MET A 1 5.76 -11.69 -11.83
C MET A 1 5.86 -10.62 -10.75
N ASN A 2 5.72 -9.34 -11.11
CA ASN A 2 6.11 -8.22 -10.24
C ASN A 2 5.15 -8.13 -9.04
N SER A 3 5.59 -8.50 -7.82
CA SER A 3 4.69 -8.62 -6.65
C SER A 3 3.97 -7.31 -6.34
N SER A 4 4.64 -6.18 -6.57
CA SER A 4 4.07 -4.83 -6.42
C SER A 4 2.82 -4.61 -7.28
N PHE A 5 2.84 -5.09 -8.54
CA PHE A 5 1.71 -4.96 -9.46
C PHE A 5 0.50 -5.76 -8.95
N LEU A 6 0.71 -7.02 -8.55
CA LEU A 6 -0.37 -7.87 -8.04
C LEU A 6 -0.99 -7.30 -6.76
N THR A 7 -0.17 -6.81 -5.84
CA THR A 7 -0.66 -6.27 -4.57
C THR A 7 -1.41 -4.93 -4.74
N LYS A 8 -0.98 -4.08 -5.68
CA LYS A 8 -1.70 -2.83 -6.02
C LYS A 8 -3.08 -3.12 -6.60
N HIS A 9 -3.19 -4.10 -7.50
CA HIS A 9 -4.47 -4.51 -8.09
C HIS A 9 -5.39 -5.19 -7.07
N LEU A 10 -4.85 -6.06 -6.21
CA LEU A 10 -5.62 -6.66 -5.11
C LEU A 10 -6.14 -5.60 -4.14
N SER A 11 -5.31 -4.63 -3.74
CA SER A 11 -5.73 -3.56 -2.84
C SER A 11 -6.85 -2.71 -3.42
N LYS A 12 -6.83 -2.46 -4.75
CA LYS A 12 -7.89 -1.73 -5.45
C LYS A 12 -9.19 -2.54 -5.50
N LEU A 13 -9.08 -3.85 -5.77
CA LEU A 13 -10.22 -4.76 -5.77
C LEU A 13 -10.86 -4.85 -4.38
N THR A 14 -10.07 -5.00 -3.32
CA THR A 14 -10.55 -5.04 -1.94
C THR A 14 -11.25 -3.73 -1.55
N LEU A 15 -10.71 -2.57 -1.96
CA LEU A 15 -11.38 -1.29 -1.74
C LEU A 15 -12.75 -1.24 -2.44
N ALA A 16 -12.81 -1.64 -3.71
CA ALA A 16 -14.05 -1.62 -4.49
C ALA A 16 -15.12 -2.54 -3.86
N ILE A 17 -14.73 -3.74 -3.43
CA ILE A 17 -15.64 -4.67 -2.74
C ILE A 17 -16.13 -4.07 -1.42
N ASN A 18 -15.22 -3.55 -0.60
CA ASN A 18 -15.60 -2.96 0.69
C ASN A 18 -16.55 -1.78 0.52
N LEU A 19 -16.28 -0.87 -0.41
CA LEU A 19 -17.17 0.26 -0.69
C LEU A 19 -18.54 -0.20 -1.21
N THR A 20 -18.57 -1.18 -2.11
CA THR A 20 -19.81 -1.74 -2.64
C THR A 20 -20.67 -2.34 -1.54
N ILE A 21 -20.07 -3.14 -0.66
CA ILE A 21 -20.75 -3.73 0.50
C ILE A 21 -21.26 -2.64 1.44
N THR A 22 -20.42 -1.65 1.79
CA THR A 22 -20.82 -0.55 2.68
C THR A 22 -21.99 0.25 2.11
N ILE A 23 -21.98 0.54 0.80
CA ILE A 23 -23.08 1.27 0.14
C ILE A 23 -24.36 0.44 0.10
N LEU A 24 -24.27 -0.85 -0.23
CA LEU A 24 -25.44 -1.75 -0.23
C LEU A 24 -26.08 -1.87 1.15
N ILE A 25 -25.26 -2.02 2.18
CA ILE A 25 -25.72 -2.06 3.59
C ILE A 25 -26.36 -0.72 3.98
N TRP A 26 -25.75 0.39 3.61
CA TRP A 26 -26.29 1.73 3.89
C TRP A 26 -27.65 1.96 3.24
N LEU A 27 -27.78 1.62 1.95
CA LEU A 27 -29.04 1.71 1.20
C LEU A 27 -30.11 0.79 1.81
N TYR A 28 -29.74 -0.41 2.25
CA TYR A 28 -30.66 -1.30 2.96
C TYR A 28 -31.20 -0.65 4.23
N PHE A 29 -30.35 -0.07 5.07
CA PHE A 29 -30.78 0.53 6.35
C PHE A 29 -31.61 1.81 6.19
N ILE A 30 -31.36 2.63 5.17
CA ILE A 30 -32.17 3.85 4.93
C ILE A 30 -33.48 3.51 4.23
N GLY A 31 -33.42 2.67 3.19
CA GLY A 31 -34.54 2.39 2.29
C GLY A 31 -35.51 1.34 2.83
N THR A 32 -35.18 0.67 3.93
CA THR A 32 -36.07 -0.28 4.58
C THR A 32 -36.84 0.37 5.72
N ASP A 33 -38.16 0.22 5.70
CA ASP A 33 -39.03 0.50 6.84
C ASP A 33 -39.19 -0.74 7.74
N ASN A 34 -38.35 -1.77 7.52
CA ASN A 34 -38.46 -3.04 8.21
C ASN A 34 -38.18 -2.86 9.71
N PRO A 35 -39.17 -3.09 10.59
CA PRO A 35 -39.05 -2.79 12.01
C PRO A 35 -38.07 -3.71 12.73
N SER A 36 -37.71 -4.88 12.18
CA SER A 36 -36.92 -5.88 12.90
C SER A 36 -35.53 -5.41 13.32
N TRP A 37 -34.79 -4.71 12.44
CA TRP A 37 -33.46 -4.18 12.80
C TRP A 37 -33.57 -2.99 13.76
N TYR A 38 -34.61 -2.19 13.62
CA TYR A 38 -34.86 -1.05 14.51
C TYR A 38 -35.29 -1.51 15.90
N SER A 39 -36.11 -2.55 16.02
CA SER A 39 -36.48 -3.15 17.29
C SER A 39 -35.25 -3.67 18.06
N ILE A 40 -34.25 -4.20 17.35
CA ILE A 40 -32.97 -4.57 17.95
C ILE A 40 -32.25 -3.33 18.49
N LEU A 41 -32.14 -2.26 17.69
CA LEU A 41 -31.49 -1.01 18.13
C LEU A 41 -32.21 -0.31 19.28
N GLN A 42 -33.55 -0.29 19.28
CA GLN A 42 -34.35 0.22 20.40
C GLN A 42 -34.06 -0.56 21.69
N GLY A 43 -33.77 -1.86 21.59
CA GLY A 43 -33.36 -2.68 22.73
C GLY A 43 -32.03 -2.26 23.36
N TYR A 44 -31.17 -1.57 22.60
CA TYR A 44 -29.87 -1.05 23.09
C TYR A 44 -29.92 0.44 23.44
N ALA A 45 -30.74 1.23 22.75
CA ALA A 45 -30.89 2.65 23.00
C ALA A 45 -32.29 3.14 22.61
N PHE A 46 -32.96 3.88 23.50
CA PHE A 46 -34.24 4.54 23.20
C PHE A 46 -34.03 5.75 22.27
N ILE A 47 -33.78 5.47 20.99
CA ILE A 47 -33.61 6.47 19.93
C ILE A 47 -34.72 6.36 18.89
N SER A 48 -35.16 7.49 18.32
CA SER A 48 -36.14 7.47 17.22
C SER A 48 -35.57 6.84 15.95
N PHE A 49 -36.44 6.31 15.10
CA PHE A 49 -36.07 5.65 13.84
C PHE A 49 -35.28 6.58 12.92
N ASP A 50 -35.72 7.84 12.80
CA ASP A 50 -35.02 8.85 11.99
C ASP A 50 -33.64 9.18 12.56
N THR A 51 -33.52 9.28 13.88
CA THR A 51 -32.21 9.48 14.54
C THR A 51 -31.28 8.30 14.28
N ALA A 52 -31.79 7.07 14.33
CA ALA A 52 -31.01 5.88 14.01
C ALA A 52 -30.52 5.88 12.55
N LYS A 53 -31.36 6.25 11.59
CA LYS A 53 -30.97 6.40 10.17
C LYS A 53 -29.87 7.44 9.98
N ILE A 54 -29.96 8.58 10.67
CA ILE A 54 -28.92 9.63 10.62
C ILE A 54 -27.60 9.09 11.18
N ILE A 55 -27.62 8.43 12.35
CA ILE A 55 -26.42 7.86 12.96
C ILE A 55 -25.76 6.82 12.04
N ILE A 56 -26.55 5.90 11.48
CA ILE A 56 -26.04 4.88 10.53
C ILE A 56 -25.41 5.55 9.32
N THR A 57 -26.02 6.61 8.79
CA THR A 57 -25.48 7.37 7.66
C THR A 57 -24.13 8.00 7.98
N VAL A 58 -23.99 8.63 9.14
CA VAL A 58 -22.72 9.22 9.58
C VAL A 58 -21.65 8.14 9.75
N VAL A 59 -21.99 6.99 10.34
CA VAL A 59 -21.07 5.86 10.51
C VAL A 59 -20.62 5.31 9.15
N CYS A 60 -21.54 5.10 8.20
CA CYS A 60 -21.21 4.65 6.85
C CYS A 60 -20.30 5.65 6.12
N ALA A 61 -20.57 6.95 6.23
CA ALA A 61 -19.74 7.99 5.64
C ALA A 61 -18.31 7.98 6.22
N ALA A 62 -18.18 7.91 7.56
CA ALA A 62 -16.89 7.80 8.23
C ALA A 62 -16.13 6.53 7.80
N TRP A 63 -16.84 5.41 7.62
CA TRP A 63 -16.27 4.15 7.18
C TRP A 63 -15.73 4.20 5.74
N ILE A 64 -16.47 4.87 4.83
CA ILE A 64 -16.04 5.10 3.44
C ILE A 64 -14.75 5.93 3.43
N ILE A 65 -14.71 7.04 4.16
CA ILE A 65 -13.52 7.90 4.25
C ILE A 65 -12.33 7.09 4.77
N LYS A 66 -12.50 6.36 5.87
CA LYS A 66 -11.45 5.51 6.45
C LYS A 66 -10.94 4.46 5.45
N SER A 67 -11.84 3.85 4.69
CA SER A 67 -11.49 2.82 3.70
C SER A 67 -10.65 3.39 2.56
N ILE A 68 -11.01 4.58 2.05
CA ILE A 68 -10.24 5.29 1.03
C ILE A 68 -8.87 5.69 1.57
N THR A 69 -8.80 6.31 2.76
CA THR A 69 -7.52 6.73 3.36
C THR A 69 -6.58 5.56 3.60
N SER A 70 -7.10 4.41 4.03
CA SER A 70 -6.32 3.18 4.21
C SER A 70 -5.77 2.63 2.89
N TYR A 71 -6.54 2.72 1.80
CA TYR A 71 -6.08 2.36 0.47
C TYR A 71 -4.94 3.29 0.00
N GLU A 72 -5.14 4.61 0.08
CA GLU A 72 -4.12 5.59 -0.31
C GLU A 72 -2.81 5.36 0.45
N LEU A 73 -2.89 5.19 1.78
CA LEU A 73 -1.71 4.90 2.62
C LEU A 73 -0.96 3.65 2.14
N LYS A 74 -1.68 2.57 1.83
CA LYS A 74 -1.06 1.35 1.28
C LYS A 74 -0.37 1.64 -0.05
N THR A 75 -1.00 2.37 -0.96
CA THR A 75 -0.39 2.69 -2.26
C THR A 75 0.87 3.55 -2.15
N VAL A 76 0.90 4.50 -1.21
CA VAL A 76 2.09 5.32 -0.93
C VAL A 76 3.21 4.45 -0.36
N LEU A 77 2.91 3.59 0.61
CA LEU A 77 3.89 2.67 1.18
C LEU A 77 4.47 1.70 0.14
N PHE A 78 3.65 1.19 -0.78
CA PHE A 78 4.14 0.37 -1.90
C PHE A 78 5.07 1.14 -2.82
N THR A 79 4.70 2.38 -3.16
CA THR A 79 5.54 3.23 -4.03
C THR A 79 6.88 3.54 -3.36
N GLN A 80 6.88 3.85 -2.06
CA GLN A 80 8.12 4.05 -1.30
C GLN A 80 9.00 2.79 -1.24
N ALA A 81 8.38 1.62 -1.04
CA ALA A 81 9.12 0.35 -1.00
C ALA A 81 9.75 -0.02 -2.36
N ASP A 82 9.08 0.29 -3.46
CA ASP A 82 9.63 0.09 -4.81
C ASP A 82 10.81 1.03 -5.07
N ILE A 83 10.69 2.32 -4.71
CA ILE A 83 11.80 3.29 -4.82
C ILE A 83 13.00 2.84 -3.98
N GLN A 84 12.78 2.36 -2.75
CA GLN A 84 13.87 1.86 -1.90
C GLN A 84 14.58 0.65 -2.51
N LYS A 85 13.85 -0.26 -3.15
CA LYS A 85 14.46 -1.41 -3.86
C LYS A 85 15.30 -0.96 -5.05
N GLU A 86 14.85 0.06 -5.78
CA GLU A 86 15.56 0.59 -6.93
C GLU A 86 16.86 1.30 -6.52
N ILE A 87 16.80 2.16 -5.50
CA ILE A 87 17.99 2.78 -4.89
C ILE A 87 18.98 1.71 -4.39
N LEU A 88 18.50 0.65 -3.73
CA LEU A 88 19.37 -0.41 -3.24
C LEU A 88 20.08 -1.15 -4.39
N LYS A 89 19.40 -1.39 -5.51
CA LYS A 89 20.00 -1.97 -6.71
C LYS A 89 21.06 -1.05 -7.32
N GLU A 90 20.77 0.24 -7.45
CA GLU A 90 21.74 1.22 -7.96
C GLU A 90 22.98 1.32 -7.07
N LEU A 91 22.80 1.36 -5.74
CA LEU A 91 23.91 1.36 -4.79
C LEU A 91 24.75 0.07 -4.89
N GLN A 92 24.14 -1.09 -5.12
CA GLN A 92 24.86 -2.34 -5.35
C GLN A 92 25.62 -2.32 -6.68
N LEU A 93 25.03 -1.79 -7.75
CA LEU A 93 25.70 -1.63 -9.04
C LEU A 93 26.88 -0.67 -8.94
N LEU A 94 26.72 0.48 -8.28
CA LEU A 94 27.80 1.43 -8.01
C LEU A 94 28.92 0.80 -7.17
N ARG A 95 28.57 0.03 -6.14
CA ARG A 95 29.55 -0.72 -5.33
C ARG A 95 30.33 -1.72 -6.18
N ASN A 96 29.64 -2.49 -7.02
CA ASN A 96 30.27 -3.50 -7.86
C ASN A 96 31.17 -2.86 -8.94
N GLY A 97 30.71 -1.76 -9.55
CA GLY A 97 31.53 -0.98 -10.49
C GLY A 97 32.76 -0.36 -9.83
N LYS A 98 32.64 0.13 -8.60
CA LYS A 98 33.78 0.64 -7.82
C LYS A 98 34.77 -0.46 -7.45
N GLN A 99 34.29 -1.67 -7.14
CA GLN A 99 35.16 -2.83 -6.89
C GLN A 99 35.87 -3.31 -8.15
N MET A 100 35.21 -3.30 -9.31
CA MET A 100 35.85 -3.58 -10.60
C MET A 100 36.91 -2.53 -10.96
N ASN A 101 36.60 -1.24 -10.82
CA ASN A 101 37.58 -0.17 -11.06
C ASN A 101 38.79 -0.24 -10.12
N ASN A 102 38.58 -0.61 -8.85
CA ASN A 102 39.70 -0.84 -7.92
C ASN A 102 40.53 -2.07 -8.29
N ALA A 103 39.91 -3.13 -8.81
CA ALA A 103 40.62 -4.33 -9.25
C ALA A 103 41.42 -4.09 -10.54
N ASP A 104 40.86 -3.32 -11.49
CA ASP A 104 41.54 -2.95 -12.72
C ASP A 104 42.69 -1.96 -12.45
N ALA A 105 42.51 -1.00 -11.54
CA ALA A 105 43.59 -0.11 -11.11
C ALA A 105 44.75 -0.86 -10.43
N MET A 106 44.45 -1.89 -9.63
CA MET A 106 45.48 -2.77 -9.04
C MET A 106 46.22 -3.62 -10.08
N LYS A 107 45.59 -3.90 -11.22
CA LYS A 107 46.16 -4.71 -12.31
C LYS A 107 47.06 -3.89 -13.23
N ASP A 108 46.71 -2.62 -13.47
CA ASP A 108 47.51 -1.68 -14.26
C ASP A 108 48.74 -1.16 -13.50
N ASP A 109 48.69 -1.07 -12.17
CA ASP A 109 49.85 -0.75 -11.31
C ASP A 109 50.86 -1.93 -11.22
N PHE A 110 50.44 -3.13 -11.65
CA PHE A 110 51.27 -4.33 -11.77
C PHE A 110 51.85 -4.50 -13.18
N ARG A 111 52.16 -3.41 -13.88
CA ARG A 111 53.16 -3.46 -14.96
C ARG A 111 54.54 -3.60 -14.32
N ILE A 112 54.94 -4.85 -14.07
CA ILE A 112 56.33 -5.20 -13.77
C ILE A 112 57.16 -4.77 -14.98
N ASP A 113 57.99 -3.75 -14.76
CA ASP A 113 59.00 -3.28 -15.71
C ASP A 113 60.12 -4.33 -15.78
N PHE A 114 60.08 -5.17 -16.81
CA PHE A 114 61.06 -6.25 -17.04
C PHE A 114 62.42 -5.72 -17.56
N ASP A 115 62.60 -4.41 -17.71
CA ASP A 115 63.84 -3.79 -18.22
C ASP A 115 64.86 -3.45 -17.11
N LYS A 116 64.64 -3.92 -15.87
CA LYS A 116 65.56 -3.74 -14.73
C LYS A 116 66.25 -5.02 -14.24
N VAL A 117 66.30 -6.05 -15.07
CA VAL A 117 67.23 -7.17 -14.83
C VAL A 117 68.48 -6.89 -15.65
N ASP A 118 69.28 -5.94 -15.17
CA ASP A 118 70.65 -5.72 -15.65
C ASP A 118 71.46 -7.02 -15.47
N CYS A 119 72.13 -7.40 -16.56
CA CYS A 119 73.18 -8.42 -16.62
C CYS A 119 74.37 -8.08 -15.72
#